data_AF-A0A2S8Y6G0-F1
#
_entry.id   AF-A0A2S8Y6G0-F1
#
_cell.length_a   1.000
_cell.length_b   1.000
_cell.length_c   1.000
_cell.angle_alpha   90.00
_cell.angle_beta   90.00
_cell.angle_gamma   90.00
#
_symmetry.space_group_name_H-M   'P 1'
#
loop_
_entity.id
_entity.type
_entity.pdbx_description
1 polymer ?
#
loop_
_entity_poly.entity_id
_entity_poly.type
_entity_poly.pdbx_seq_one_letter_code
_entity_poly.pdbx_strand_id
1 'polypeptide(L)'
;MKDLFSLNELVIVFSATLVVASCVSAVVATFLTRKVRAPSVPEDLEKPQASSHHPFRGGLLFEPTIAIAESDRSAIYPAGILTRRELATDVIFTIAGSETAYSYTGGILPVGRELGRSAVLNLRTADSADDRRFMVLNIVCVPQQSGTPIKVLMIGDSIVNRDGARLLHKHLQDLGFTPRMLGLLKGMNAEGSSDGLLSEGRSGWESGDYTFAINDRALPIADGEEQAFLELGKGGRVTYNPFIRAANADDAPEIVRNGYVFDCAYYQARFNFETPDVVINALGTNDARDRATSKVYDCVYDNDRIIHSQIRSAWPNARIIRTLPSTAVSSSRNKLWTYSYAKIIRAIRASAKDLADPLLTVAPLWAMTNPEGGYDMPSLEPGADGFVTGNWGDPIHPSGASQHGYYKAMAPFVGAAALGMLDSK
;
A
#
# COMPACT_ATOMS: atom_id res chain seq x y z
N MET A 1 8.56 49.74 -55.98
CA MET A 1 8.37 48.47 -56.71
C MET A 1 9.12 47.42 -55.92
N LYS A 2 8.45 46.78 -54.94
CA LYS A 2 7.63 45.55 -55.09
C LYS A 2 8.51 44.36 -55.47
N ASP A 3 8.76 43.49 -54.49
CA ASP A 3 8.71 42.01 -54.55
C ASP A 3 8.98 41.52 -53.10
N LEU A 4 7.94 41.38 -52.26
CA LEU A 4 7.05 40.22 -52.08
C LEU A 4 7.80 38.91 -51.80
N PHE A 5 8.15 38.70 -50.53
CA PHE A 5 8.42 37.37 -49.96
C PHE A 5 7.14 36.53 -50.06
N SER A 6 7.27 35.32 -50.62
CA SER A 6 6.16 34.40 -50.83
C SER A 6 5.70 33.81 -49.49
N LEU A 7 4.38 33.88 -49.28
CA LEU A 7 3.66 33.45 -48.08
C LEU A 7 3.60 31.92 -47.88
N ASN A 8 4.33 31.12 -48.65
CA ASN A 8 4.11 29.67 -48.73
C ASN A 8 4.97 28.84 -47.77
N GLU A 9 6.04 29.38 -47.20
CA GLU A 9 6.89 28.63 -46.26
C GLU A 9 6.53 28.84 -44.79
N LEU A 10 5.81 29.92 -44.46
CA LEU A 10 5.35 30.20 -43.08
C LEU A 10 4.11 29.36 -42.69
N VAL A 11 3.36 28.86 -43.67
CA VAL A 11 2.12 28.08 -43.44
C VAL A 11 2.41 26.61 -43.11
N ILE A 12 3.55 26.06 -43.56
CA ILE A 12 3.88 24.65 -43.32
C ILE A 12 4.39 24.43 -41.89
N VAL A 13 5.13 25.39 -41.33
CA VAL A 13 5.61 25.28 -39.94
C VAL A 13 4.46 25.50 -38.93
N PHE A 14 3.53 26.41 -39.19
CA PHE A 14 2.37 26.63 -38.30
C PHE A 14 1.32 25.51 -38.36
N SER A 15 1.20 24.81 -39.49
CA SER A 15 0.24 23.70 -39.63
C SER A 15 0.73 22.41 -38.95
N ALA A 16 2.05 22.19 -38.84
CA ALA A 16 2.59 21.03 -38.14
C ALA A 16 2.46 21.16 -36.61
N THR A 17 2.61 22.37 -36.05
CA THR A 17 2.48 22.59 -34.60
C THR A 17 1.03 22.49 -34.12
N LEU A 18 0.05 22.83 -34.96
CA LEU A 18 -1.38 22.77 -34.61
C LEU A 18 -1.96 21.34 -34.68
N VAL A 19 -1.39 20.46 -35.51
CA VAL A 19 -1.82 19.05 -35.61
C VAL A 19 -1.27 18.21 -34.46
N VAL A 20 -0.05 18.49 -33.98
CA VAL A 20 0.51 17.79 -32.81
C VAL A 20 -0.18 18.21 -31.50
N ALA A 21 -0.57 19.48 -31.37
CA ALA A 21 -1.35 19.95 -30.21
C ALA A 21 -2.77 19.36 -30.17
N SER A 22 -3.43 19.17 -31.32
CA SER A 22 -4.79 18.62 -31.36
C SER A 22 -4.84 17.10 -31.15
N CYS A 23 -3.81 16.35 -31.58
CA CYS A 23 -3.72 14.91 -31.30
C CYS A 23 -3.42 14.61 -29.82
N VAL A 24 -2.58 15.42 -29.15
CA VAL A 24 -2.30 15.23 -27.71
C VAL A 24 -3.50 15.64 -26.84
N SER A 25 -4.23 16.70 -27.20
CA SER A 25 -5.48 17.05 -26.50
C SER A 25 -6.61 16.04 -26.72
N ALA A 26 -6.68 15.37 -27.88
CA ALA A 26 -7.67 14.31 -28.11
C ALA A 26 -7.35 13.03 -27.30
N VAL A 27 -6.08 12.65 -27.15
CA VAL A 27 -5.70 11.47 -26.34
C VAL A 27 -5.87 11.75 -24.83
N VAL A 28 -5.59 12.97 -24.38
CA VAL A 28 -5.79 13.37 -22.97
C VAL A 28 -7.28 13.58 -22.64
N ALA A 29 -8.09 14.10 -23.57
CA ALA A 29 -9.54 14.23 -23.37
C ALA A 29 -10.28 12.87 -23.40
N THR A 30 -9.77 11.90 -24.16
CA THR A 30 -10.33 10.53 -24.18
C THR A 30 -9.99 9.75 -22.91
N PHE A 31 -8.88 10.09 -22.22
CA PHE A 31 -8.55 9.53 -20.91
C PHE A 31 -9.29 10.18 -19.74
N LEU A 32 -9.71 11.45 -19.86
CA LEU A 32 -10.37 12.20 -18.78
C LEU A 32 -11.92 12.22 -18.81
N THR A 33 -12.55 11.68 -19.86
CA THR A 33 -14.03 11.67 -19.98
C THR A 33 -14.68 10.29 -19.97
N ARG A 34 -13.92 9.21 -19.69
CA ARG A 34 -14.53 7.96 -19.22
C ARG A 34 -15.09 8.20 -17.81
N LYS A 35 -16.31 8.73 -17.74
CA LYS A 35 -17.23 8.44 -16.65
C LYS A 35 -17.21 6.93 -16.48
N VAL A 36 -16.57 6.46 -15.40
CA VAL A 36 -16.70 5.09 -14.93
C VAL A 36 -18.18 4.93 -14.57
N ARG A 37 -18.98 4.57 -15.57
CA ARG A 37 -20.35 4.12 -15.36
C ARG A 37 -20.17 2.81 -14.62
N ALA A 38 -20.54 2.77 -13.34
CA ALA A 38 -20.61 1.52 -12.60
C ALA A 38 -21.38 0.52 -13.47
N PRO A 39 -20.83 -0.69 -13.73
CA PRO A 39 -21.52 -1.67 -14.54
C PRO A 39 -22.91 -1.89 -13.95
N SER A 40 -23.94 -1.86 -14.79
CA SER A 40 -25.29 -2.24 -14.41
C SER A 40 -25.23 -3.65 -13.82
N VAL A 41 -25.68 -3.77 -12.58
CA VAL A 41 -25.80 -5.06 -11.88
C VAL A 41 -26.72 -5.94 -12.72
N PRO A 42 -26.34 -7.19 -13.05
CA PRO A 42 -27.23 -8.12 -13.75
C PRO A 42 -28.53 -8.28 -12.95
N GLU A 43 -29.66 -8.09 -13.61
CA GLU A 43 -30.97 -7.95 -12.97
C GLU A 43 -31.60 -9.28 -12.51
N ASP A 44 -30.93 -10.42 -12.69
CA ASP A 44 -31.41 -11.74 -12.27
C ASP A 44 -30.40 -12.50 -11.40
N LEU A 45 -30.05 -11.93 -10.24
CA LEU A 45 -29.54 -12.74 -9.14
C LEU A 45 -30.74 -13.27 -8.37
N GLU A 46 -31.03 -14.57 -8.52
CA GLU A 46 -31.84 -15.32 -7.56
C GLU A 46 -31.56 -14.79 -6.16
N LYS A 47 -32.60 -14.28 -5.47
CA LYS A 47 -32.48 -13.84 -4.09
C LYS A 47 -31.80 -14.98 -3.33
N PRO A 48 -30.58 -14.78 -2.80
CA PRO A 48 -29.96 -15.80 -1.99
C PRO A 48 -30.95 -16.10 -0.86
N GLN A 49 -31.36 -17.37 -0.73
CA GLN A 49 -31.93 -17.83 0.53
C GLN A 49 -31.05 -17.24 1.64
N ALA A 50 -31.68 -16.66 2.66
CA ALA A 50 -31.00 -16.02 3.79
C ALA A 50 -30.15 -17.06 4.55
N SER A 51 -29.02 -17.45 3.97
CA SER A 51 -27.94 -18.14 4.66
C SER A 51 -27.42 -17.11 5.63
N SER A 52 -27.63 -17.32 6.93
CA SER A 52 -27.22 -16.46 8.02
C SER A 52 -25.92 -15.71 7.68
N HIS A 53 -26.00 -14.38 7.65
CA HIS A 53 -24.88 -13.49 7.38
C HIS A 53 -23.93 -13.50 8.59
N HIS A 54 -23.25 -14.62 8.81
CA HIS A 54 -22.35 -14.77 9.93
C HIS A 54 -21.13 -13.85 9.75
N PRO A 55 -20.81 -12.95 10.69
CA PRO A 55 -19.77 -11.93 10.50
C PRO A 55 -18.35 -12.54 10.36
N PHE A 56 -18.12 -13.73 10.94
CA PHE A 56 -16.87 -14.49 10.76
C PHE A 56 -16.81 -15.33 9.47
N ARG A 57 -17.82 -15.28 8.59
CA ARG A 57 -17.79 -16.02 7.32
C ARG A 57 -16.64 -15.52 6.45
N GLY A 58 -15.82 -16.45 5.97
CA GLY A 58 -14.57 -16.15 5.25
C GLY A 58 -13.36 -16.03 6.16
N GLY A 59 -13.51 -16.03 7.48
CA GLY A 59 -12.40 -15.94 8.43
C GLY A 59 -11.91 -14.52 8.68
N LEU A 60 -10.92 -14.42 9.58
CA LEU A 60 -10.38 -13.17 10.11
C LEU A 60 -9.03 -12.82 9.45
N LEU A 61 -8.83 -11.53 9.22
CA LEU A 61 -7.76 -10.91 8.46
C LEU A 61 -6.86 -10.09 9.40
N PHE A 62 -6.11 -10.73 10.29
CA PHE A 62 -5.24 -10.04 11.24
C PHE A 62 -3.98 -10.85 11.54
N GLU A 63 -2.94 -10.15 12.03
CA GLU A 63 -1.65 -10.70 12.41
C GLU A 63 -1.40 -10.51 13.91
N PRO A 64 -0.70 -11.46 14.57
CA PRO A 64 -0.55 -11.43 16.02
C PRO A 64 0.45 -10.39 16.51
N THR A 65 1.36 -9.90 15.67
CA THR A 65 2.39 -8.94 16.09
C THR A 65 1.93 -7.51 15.83
N ILE A 66 1.93 -6.69 16.88
CA ILE A 66 1.65 -5.26 16.80
C ILE A 66 2.84 -4.49 17.38
N ALA A 67 3.39 -3.56 16.62
CA ALA A 67 4.36 -2.60 17.13
C ALA A 67 3.67 -1.28 17.47
N ILE A 68 4.02 -0.71 18.62
CA ILE A 68 3.59 0.61 19.08
C ILE A 68 4.79 1.39 19.60
N ALA A 69 4.71 2.71 19.59
CA ALA A 69 5.69 3.55 20.27
C ALA A 69 5.34 3.66 21.75
N GLU A 70 6.35 3.67 22.62
CA GLU A 70 6.15 3.74 24.08
C GLU A 70 5.43 5.02 24.53
N SER A 71 5.64 6.12 23.80
CA SER A 71 5.07 7.45 24.07
C SER A 71 3.66 7.66 23.51
N ASP A 72 3.16 6.75 22.67
CA ASP A 72 1.96 6.96 21.87
C ASP A 72 0.96 5.81 22.01
N ARG A 73 -0.27 6.08 21.57
CA ARG A 73 -1.29 5.04 21.35
C ARG A 73 -1.53 4.87 19.86
N SER A 74 -1.77 3.62 19.47
CA SER A 74 -2.32 3.25 18.18
C SER A 74 -3.76 2.74 18.36
N ALA A 75 -4.38 2.30 17.27
CA ALA A 75 -5.72 1.75 17.30
C ALA A 75 -5.86 0.56 16.34
N ILE A 76 -6.68 -0.41 16.73
CA ILE A 76 -7.19 -1.44 15.83
C ILE A 76 -8.62 -1.03 15.45
N TYR A 77 -8.87 -0.94 14.15
CA TYR A 77 -10.17 -0.72 13.54
C TYR A 77 -10.76 -2.08 13.17
N PRO A 78 -11.70 -2.63 13.96
CA PRO A 78 -12.12 -4.02 13.83
C PRO A 78 -12.79 -4.38 12.51
N ALA A 79 -13.36 -3.39 11.81
CA ALA A 79 -13.84 -3.55 10.43
C ALA A 79 -12.74 -4.13 9.52
N GLY A 80 -11.47 -3.74 9.71
CA GLY A 80 -10.32 -4.26 8.95
C GLY A 80 -9.95 -5.71 9.28
N ILE A 81 -10.51 -6.31 10.33
CA ILE A 81 -10.29 -7.71 10.69
C ILE A 81 -11.25 -8.64 9.96
N LEU A 82 -12.45 -8.17 9.63
CA LEU A 82 -13.50 -9.01 9.05
C LEU A 82 -13.36 -9.10 7.53
N THR A 83 -13.65 -10.28 6.98
CA THR A 83 -13.85 -10.41 5.52
C THR A 83 -15.08 -9.62 5.06
N ARG A 84 -16.13 -9.61 5.88
CA ARG A 84 -17.40 -8.89 5.67
C ARG A 84 -17.47 -7.69 6.62
N ARG A 85 -16.68 -6.66 6.33
CA ARG A 85 -16.48 -5.52 7.25
C ARG A 85 -17.72 -4.68 7.51
N GLU A 86 -18.72 -4.74 6.63
CA GLU A 86 -20.02 -4.13 6.85
C GLU A 86 -20.83 -4.77 7.99
N LEU A 87 -20.42 -5.95 8.45
CA LEU A 87 -21.01 -6.66 9.59
C LEU A 87 -20.25 -6.40 10.90
N ALA A 88 -19.38 -5.37 10.95
CA ALA A 88 -18.60 -5.07 12.15
C ALA A 88 -19.47 -4.73 13.37
N THR A 89 -20.64 -4.14 13.17
CA THR A 89 -21.61 -3.87 14.25
C THR A 89 -22.19 -5.13 14.88
N ASP A 90 -22.12 -6.27 14.17
CA ASP A 90 -22.65 -7.55 14.63
C ASP A 90 -21.62 -8.34 15.45
N VAL A 91 -20.47 -7.72 15.76
CA VAL A 91 -19.36 -8.34 16.49
C VAL A 91 -18.98 -7.46 17.67
N ILE A 92 -18.80 -8.09 18.83
CA ILE A 92 -18.23 -7.47 20.01
C ILE A 92 -16.73 -7.77 20.03
N PHE A 93 -15.95 -6.69 19.96
CA PHE A 93 -14.49 -6.75 19.98
C PHE A 93 -13.98 -6.32 21.34
N THR A 94 -13.04 -7.08 21.88
CA THR A 94 -12.37 -6.79 23.14
C THR A 94 -10.87 -7.03 23.01
N ILE A 95 -10.08 -6.13 23.57
CA ILE A 95 -8.65 -6.34 23.78
C ILE A 95 -8.35 -6.26 25.27
N ALA A 96 -7.57 -7.20 25.79
CA ALA A 96 -7.18 -7.23 27.19
C ALA A 96 -5.70 -7.58 27.33
N GLY A 97 -4.98 -6.90 28.22
CA GLY A 97 -3.60 -7.27 28.56
C GLY A 97 -3.57 -8.62 29.27
N SER A 98 -2.61 -9.48 28.89
CA SER A 98 -2.44 -10.80 29.51
C SER A 98 -1.77 -10.70 30.89
N GLU A 99 -1.01 -9.62 31.10
CA GLU A 99 -0.17 -9.38 32.28
C GLU A 99 -0.57 -8.10 33.03
N THR A 100 -1.61 -7.40 32.57
CA THR A 100 -2.05 -6.11 33.12
C THR A 100 -3.55 -6.12 33.37
N ALA A 101 -4.04 -5.16 34.17
CA ALA A 101 -5.48 -4.99 34.40
C ALA A 101 -6.19 -4.26 33.23
N TYR A 102 -5.47 -3.90 32.16
CA TYR A 102 -6.04 -3.13 31.06
C TYR A 102 -6.96 -4.02 30.20
N SER A 103 -8.18 -3.56 30.00
CA SER A 103 -9.14 -4.19 29.09
C SER A 103 -10.04 -3.14 28.47
N TYR A 104 -10.42 -3.34 27.21
CA TYR A 104 -11.29 -2.44 26.48
C TYR A 104 -12.19 -3.21 25.52
N THR A 105 -13.48 -2.87 25.50
CA THR A 105 -14.49 -3.38 24.57
C THR A 105 -15.08 -2.23 23.78
N GLY A 106 -15.12 -2.31 22.45
CA GLY A 106 -15.74 -1.27 21.62
C GLY A 106 -15.46 -1.38 20.13
N GLY A 107 -15.95 -0.39 19.37
CA GLY A 107 -15.83 -0.34 17.90
C GLY A 107 -14.47 0.13 17.37
N ILE A 108 -13.60 0.67 18.22
CA ILE A 108 -12.20 1.01 17.94
C ILE A 108 -11.40 0.59 19.17
N LEU A 109 -10.40 -0.26 19.01
CA LEU A 109 -9.65 -0.80 20.14
C LEU A 109 -8.34 -0.01 20.31
N PRO A 110 -8.17 0.79 21.38
CA PRO A 110 -6.91 1.47 21.67
C PRO A 110 -5.81 0.46 22.00
N VAL A 111 -4.65 0.63 21.36
CA VAL A 111 -3.44 -0.18 21.61
C VAL A 111 -2.36 0.74 22.15
N GLY A 112 -1.90 0.47 23.37
CA GLY A 112 -0.88 1.25 24.06
C GLY A 112 -0.06 0.37 24.99
N ARG A 113 0.98 0.94 25.60
CA ARG A 113 1.88 0.24 26.53
C ARG A 113 1.16 -0.38 27.73
N GLU A 114 -0.02 0.12 28.07
CA GLU A 114 -0.86 -0.37 29.17
C GLU A 114 -1.33 -1.82 28.97
N LEU A 115 -1.29 -2.33 27.74
CA LEU A 115 -1.55 -3.74 27.43
C LEU A 115 -0.45 -4.69 27.90
N GLY A 116 0.74 -4.19 28.24
CA GLY A 116 1.91 -5.01 28.52
C GLY A 116 2.56 -5.57 27.23
N ARG A 117 3.29 -6.68 27.35
CA ARG A 117 4.00 -7.31 26.20
C ARG A 117 3.14 -8.34 25.46
N SER A 118 2.02 -8.74 26.06
CA SER A 118 1.08 -9.71 25.50
C SER A 118 -0.34 -9.26 25.80
N ALA A 119 -1.22 -9.41 24.81
CA ALA A 119 -2.65 -9.14 24.95
C ALA A 119 -3.48 -10.25 24.29
N VAL A 120 -4.76 -10.34 24.63
CA VAL A 120 -5.72 -11.20 23.95
C VAL A 120 -6.73 -10.32 23.22
N LEU A 121 -6.80 -10.50 21.90
CA LEU A 121 -7.87 -10.01 21.07
C LEU A 121 -9.00 -11.05 21.04
N ASN A 122 -10.17 -10.66 21.53
CA ASN A 122 -11.36 -11.50 21.67
C ASN A 122 -12.50 -10.92 20.82
N LEU A 123 -13.07 -11.76 19.96
CA LEU A 123 -14.21 -11.43 19.13
C LEU A 123 -15.34 -12.40 19.46
N ARG A 124 -16.56 -11.90 19.53
CA ARG A 124 -17.77 -12.75 19.52
C ARG A 124 -18.87 -12.10 18.70
N THR A 125 -19.80 -12.89 18.19
CA THR A 125 -20.99 -12.28 17.59
C THR A 125 -21.82 -11.58 18.68
N ALA A 126 -22.52 -10.52 18.30
CA ALA A 126 -23.37 -9.78 19.24
C ALA A 126 -24.57 -10.63 19.71
N ASP A 127 -25.06 -11.52 18.84
CA ASP A 127 -26.21 -12.39 19.04
C ASP A 127 -25.90 -13.72 19.75
N SER A 128 -24.62 -14.10 19.89
CA SER A 128 -24.21 -15.32 20.59
C SER A 128 -23.03 -15.05 21.53
N ALA A 129 -23.24 -15.30 22.83
CA ALA A 129 -22.20 -15.15 23.84
C ALA A 129 -21.09 -16.22 23.74
N ASP A 130 -21.41 -17.35 23.10
CA ASP A 130 -20.58 -18.55 23.05
C ASP A 130 -19.78 -18.69 21.74
N ASP A 131 -20.16 -17.97 20.67
CA ASP A 131 -19.38 -17.98 19.42
C ASP A 131 -18.17 -17.03 19.50
N ARG A 132 -17.06 -17.52 20.07
CA ARG A 132 -15.85 -16.72 20.34
C ARG A 132 -14.69 -17.08 19.44
N ARG A 133 -13.87 -16.09 19.10
CA ARG A 133 -12.56 -16.23 18.46
C ARG A 133 -11.54 -15.45 19.28
N PHE A 134 -10.36 -16.04 19.47
CA PHE A 134 -9.29 -15.45 20.26
C PHE A 134 -8.00 -15.42 19.45
N MET A 135 -7.21 -14.38 19.64
CA MET A 135 -5.84 -14.30 19.14
C MET A 135 -4.96 -13.71 20.25
N VAL A 136 -3.88 -14.41 20.58
CA VAL A 136 -2.83 -13.84 21.42
C VAL A 136 -2.01 -12.88 20.56
N LEU A 137 -1.86 -11.66 21.03
CA LEU A 137 -1.09 -10.61 20.40
C LEU A 137 0.26 -10.48 21.09
N ASN A 138 1.32 -10.38 20.29
CA ASN A 138 2.64 -9.94 20.71
C ASN A 138 2.70 -8.42 20.57
N ILE A 139 2.80 -7.71 21.70
CA ILE A 139 2.85 -6.24 21.73
C ILE A 139 4.32 -5.81 21.86
N VAL A 140 4.83 -5.21 20.79
CA VAL A 140 6.19 -4.70 20.70
C VAL A 140 6.19 -3.20 20.95
N CYS A 141 6.62 -2.81 22.16
CA CYS A 141 6.78 -1.40 22.53
C CYS A 141 8.16 -0.90 22.09
N VAL A 142 8.20 0.01 21.12
CA VAL A 142 9.42 0.64 20.63
C VAL A 142 9.79 1.82 21.53
N PRO A 143 10.97 1.79 22.18
CA PRO A 143 11.40 2.89 23.02
C PRO A 143 11.84 4.09 22.17
N GLN A 144 11.79 5.28 22.76
CA GLN A 144 12.35 6.49 22.15
C GLN A 144 13.84 6.30 21.88
N GLN A 145 14.28 6.66 20.68
CA GLN A 145 15.68 6.61 20.27
C GLN A 145 16.38 7.96 20.43
N SER A 146 17.71 7.95 20.34
CA SER A 146 18.55 9.15 20.43
C SER A 146 19.47 9.25 19.22
N GLY A 147 18.89 9.53 18.05
CA GLY A 147 19.63 9.73 16.81
C GLY A 147 20.04 8.43 16.12
N THR A 148 19.35 7.32 16.38
CA THR A 148 19.67 6.01 15.76
C THR A 148 19.49 6.08 14.24
N PRO A 149 20.54 5.92 13.42
CA PRO A 149 20.43 5.98 11.97
C PRO A 149 19.69 4.75 11.44
N ILE A 150 18.88 4.93 10.40
CA ILE A 150 18.15 3.85 9.72
C ILE A 150 17.97 4.17 8.23
N LYS A 151 18.29 3.24 7.34
CA LYS A 151 18.05 3.34 5.90
C LYS A 151 16.79 2.58 5.52
N VAL A 152 15.83 3.27 4.90
CA VAL A 152 14.52 2.71 4.58
C VAL A 152 14.25 2.79 3.08
N LEU A 153 14.01 1.65 2.44
CA LEU A 153 13.51 1.57 1.06
C LEU A 153 12.01 1.25 1.08
N MET A 154 11.20 2.05 0.39
CA MET A 154 9.76 1.82 0.28
C MET A 154 9.39 1.42 -1.14
N ILE A 155 8.92 0.20 -1.34
CA ILE A 155 8.28 -0.29 -2.56
C ILE A 155 6.78 -0.12 -2.37
N GLY A 156 6.11 0.61 -3.27
CA GLY A 156 4.68 0.85 -3.12
C GLY A 156 3.99 1.45 -4.32
N ASP A 157 2.73 1.80 -4.13
CA ASP A 157 1.85 2.30 -5.17
C ASP A 157 1.58 3.81 -5.05
N SER A 158 0.40 4.27 -5.46
CA SER A 158 -0.03 5.66 -5.35
C SER A 158 -0.09 6.17 -3.91
N ILE A 159 -0.25 5.30 -2.91
CA ILE A 159 -0.34 5.71 -1.50
C ILE A 159 1.05 6.06 -0.98
N VAL A 160 2.08 5.27 -1.32
CA VAL A 160 3.48 5.64 -1.04
C VAL A 160 3.90 6.87 -1.85
N ASN A 161 3.50 6.93 -3.13
CA ASN A 161 3.79 8.11 -3.96
C ASN A 161 3.14 9.38 -3.42
N ARG A 162 1.95 9.31 -2.82
CA ARG A 162 1.31 10.43 -2.10
C ARG A 162 1.95 10.55 -0.73
N ASP A 163 3.15 11.09 -0.71
CA ASP A 163 3.84 11.55 0.48
C ASP A 163 4.28 10.51 1.53
N GLY A 164 4.13 9.22 1.24
CA GLY A 164 4.35 8.19 2.24
C GLY A 164 5.74 8.19 2.87
N ALA A 165 6.77 8.40 2.06
CA ALA A 165 8.15 8.48 2.54
C ALA A 165 8.39 9.67 3.49
N ARG A 166 7.79 10.84 3.21
CA ARG A 166 7.92 12.02 4.07
C ARG A 166 7.20 11.83 5.40
N LEU A 167 5.98 11.31 5.37
CA LEU A 167 5.20 11.05 6.59
C LEU A 167 5.86 9.99 7.47
N LEU A 168 6.33 8.89 6.88
CA LEU A 168 7.07 7.87 7.62
C LEU A 168 8.36 8.43 8.20
N HIS A 169 9.15 9.17 7.41
CA HIS A 169 10.36 9.83 7.90
C HIS A 169 10.08 10.73 9.09
N LYS A 170 9.05 11.58 9.02
CA LYS A 170 8.63 12.43 10.13
C LYS A 170 8.32 11.61 11.38
N HIS A 171 7.50 10.56 11.26
CA HIS A 171 7.11 9.77 12.42
C HIS A 171 8.27 8.94 13.00
N LEU A 172 9.23 8.52 12.18
CA LEU A 172 10.48 7.92 12.66
C LEU A 172 11.36 8.94 13.41
N GLN A 173 11.43 10.19 12.94
CA GLN A 173 12.10 11.27 13.67
C GLN A 173 11.41 11.59 15.00
N ASP A 174 10.08 11.58 15.03
CA ASP A 174 9.32 11.75 16.27
C ASP A 174 9.67 10.64 17.29
N LEU A 175 10.02 9.42 16.81
CA LEU A 175 10.56 8.31 17.61
C LEU A 175 12.06 8.39 17.90
N GLY A 176 12.73 9.45 17.46
CA GLY A 176 14.14 9.72 17.72
C GLY A 176 15.13 9.00 16.80
N PHE A 177 14.66 8.40 15.70
CA PHE A 177 15.54 7.87 14.66
C PHE A 177 16.05 8.99 13.74
N THR A 178 17.13 8.72 13.02
CA THR A 178 17.63 9.54 11.90
C THR A 178 17.44 8.77 10.60
N PRO A 179 16.22 8.75 10.04
CA PRO A 179 15.92 7.98 8.83
C PRO A 179 16.53 8.59 7.57
N ARG A 180 17.08 7.73 6.72
CA ARG A 180 17.46 8.03 5.34
C ARG A 180 16.55 7.24 4.42
N MET A 181 15.70 7.94 3.66
CA MET A 181 14.83 7.32 2.68
C MET A 181 15.60 7.04 1.38
N LEU A 182 15.53 5.80 0.90
CA LEU A 182 16.17 5.33 -0.34
C LEU A 182 15.14 5.19 -1.46
N GLY A 183 15.60 5.36 -2.70
CA GLY A 183 14.78 5.22 -3.91
C GLY A 183 15.18 6.17 -5.03
N LEU A 184 14.55 6.04 -6.19
CA LEU A 184 14.78 6.88 -7.38
C LEU A 184 13.64 7.86 -7.66
N LEU A 185 12.50 7.72 -6.97
CA LEU A 185 11.33 8.56 -7.13
C LEU A 185 11.04 9.39 -5.89
N LYS A 186 10.94 10.70 -6.07
CA LYS A 186 10.40 11.60 -5.05
C LYS A 186 8.89 11.45 -4.96
N GLY A 187 8.37 11.39 -3.74
CA GLY A 187 6.94 11.47 -3.45
C GLY A 187 6.30 12.76 -3.99
N MET A 188 4.97 12.77 -4.02
CA MET A 188 4.11 13.90 -4.34
C MET A 188 3.55 14.45 -3.03
N ASN A 189 3.68 15.74 -2.80
CA ASN A 189 3.02 16.38 -1.65
C ASN A 189 1.51 16.56 -1.91
N ALA A 190 0.78 17.09 -0.92
CA ALA A 190 -0.67 17.27 -1.03
C ALA A 190 -1.05 18.29 -2.12
N GLU A 191 -0.14 19.21 -2.43
CA GLU A 191 -0.26 20.26 -3.43
C GLU A 191 0.13 19.78 -4.85
N GLY A 192 0.53 18.51 -5.01
CA GLY A 192 0.91 17.93 -6.30
C GLY A 192 2.38 18.17 -6.72
N SER A 193 3.17 18.86 -5.90
CA SER A 193 4.61 19.06 -6.13
C SER A 193 5.38 17.76 -5.98
N SER A 194 6.46 17.61 -6.76
CA SER A 194 7.32 16.42 -6.78
C SER A 194 8.55 16.57 -5.86
N ASP A 195 8.35 17.20 -4.71
CA ASP A 195 9.41 17.54 -3.73
C ASP A 195 9.47 16.60 -2.52
N GLY A 196 8.69 15.52 -2.52
CA GLY A 196 8.70 14.51 -1.46
C GLY A 196 10.04 13.77 -1.34
N LEU A 197 10.17 12.96 -0.29
CA LEU A 197 11.34 12.12 -0.08
C LEU A 197 11.42 10.96 -1.09
N LEU A 198 12.63 10.43 -1.26
CA LEU A 198 12.89 9.31 -2.16
C LEU A 198 12.19 8.03 -1.68
N SER A 199 11.69 7.28 -2.65
CA SER A 199 11.05 5.98 -2.49
C SER A 199 10.98 5.29 -3.87
N GLU A 200 10.36 4.13 -3.89
CA GLU A 200 9.85 3.47 -5.09
C GLU A 200 8.32 3.38 -4.98
N GLY A 201 7.66 4.52 -4.68
CA GLY A 201 6.20 4.65 -4.73
C GLY A 201 5.74 5.03 -6.12
N ARG A 202 5.03 4.14 -6.81
CA ARG A 202 4.64 4.33 -8.22
C ARG A 202 3.13 4.33 -8.39
N SER A 203 2.57 5.47 -8.76
CA SER A 203 1.13 5.60 -8.96
C SER A 203 0.62 4.63 -10.01
N GLY A 204 -0.42 3.88 -9.65
CA GLY A 204 -1.08 2.93 -10.55
C GLY A 204 -0.41 1.56 -10.65
N TRP A 205 0.74 1.33 -10.00
CA TRP A 205 1.44 0.05 -10.06
C TRP A 205 0.86 -0.96 -9.07
N GLU A 206 0.75 -2.21 -9.51
CA GLU A 206 0.45 -3.40 -8.72
C GLU A 206 1.70 -4.28 -8.53
N SER A 207 1.59 -5.38 -7.78
CA SER A 207 2.74 -6.26 -7.51
C SER A 207 3.39 -6.82 -8.77
N GLY A 208 2.59 -7.10 -9.81
CA GLY A 208 3.06 -7.66 -11.08
C GLY A 208 3.89 -6.69 -11.93
N ASP A 209 3.75 -5.39 -11.73
CA ASP A 209 4.55 -4.38 -12.43
C ASP A 209 6.01 -4.41 -11.95
N TYR A 210 6.21 -4.65 -10.65
CA TYR A 210 7.54 -4.76 -10.05
C TYR A 210 8.25 -6.04 -10.47
N THR A 211 7.55 -7.17 -10.49
CA THR A 211 8.11 -8.46 -10.94
C THR A 211 8.19 -8.61 -12.44
N PHE A 212 7.64 -7.64 -13.18
CA PHE A 212 7.43 -7.71 -14.64
C PHE A 212 6.52 -8.86 -15.10
N ALA A 213 5.73 -9.45 -14.20
CA ALA A 213 4.62 -10.33 -14.57
C ALA A 213 3.56 -9.58 -15.40
N ILE A 214 3.45 -8.26 -15.17
CA ILE A 214 2.67 -7.31 -15.96
C ILE A 214 3.64 -6.31 -16.58
N ASN A 215 3.58 -6.16 -17.90
CA ASN A 215 4.51 -5.35 -18.69
C ASN A 215 3.79 -4.31 -19.56
N ASP A 216 2.57 -3.91 -19.17
CA ASP A 216 1.77 -2.92 -19.89
C ASP A 216 2.11 -1.46 -19.53
N ARG A 217 2.71 -1.23 -18.35
CA ARG A 217 3.04 0.10 -17.81
C ARG A 217 4.43 0.22 -17.19
N ALA A 218 5.00 -0.89 -16.74
CA ALA A 218 6.38 -0.96 -16.30
C ALA A 218 7.29 -1.20 -17.50
N LEU A 219 8.32 -0.38 -17.65
CA LEU A 219 9.33 -0.49 -18.71
C LEU A 219 10.71 -0.77 -18.10
N PRO A 220 11.52 -1.66 -18.68
CA PRO A 220 12.91 -1.81 -18.26
C PRO A 220 13.71 -0.57 -18.64
N ILE A 221 14.75 -0.27 -17.87
CA ILE A 221 15.77 0.70 -18.25
C ILE A 221 16.87 -0.08 -18.97
N ALA A 222 17.17 0.26 -20.22
CA ALA A 222 18.23 -0.40 -20.97
C ALA A 222 19.60 -0.18 -20.31
N ASP A 223 20.49 -1.16 -20.36
CA ASP A 223 21.83 -1.04 -19.77
C ASP A 223 22.60 0.14 -20.39
N GLY A 224 23.18 1.00 -19.55
CA GLY A 224 23.89 2.21 -19.99
C GLY A 224 23.01 3.46 -20.07
N GLU A 225 21.69 3.33 -19.96
CA GLU A 225 20.74 4.45 -19.99
C GLU A 225 20.40 5.00 -18.60
N GLU A 226 21.18 4.68 -17.57
CA GLU A 226 20.93 5.12 -16.19
C GLU A 226 20.92 6.64 -16.09
N GLN A 227 21.88 7.30 -16.74
CA GLN A 227 21.99 8.76 -16.72
C GLN A 227 20.79 9.41 -17.42
N ALA A 228 20.40 8.91 -18.60
CA ALA A 228 19.23 9.40 -19.32
C ALA A 228 17.95 9.21 -18.49
N PHE A 229 17.79 8.06 -17.83
CA PHE A 229 16.70 7.82 -16.89
C PHE A 229 16.73 8.79 -15.70
N LEU A 230 17.90 9.07 -15.12
CA LEU A 230 18.08 10.03 -14.02
C LEU A 230 17.88 11.49 -14.46
N GLU A 231 17.89 11.79 -15.76
CA GLU A 231 17.57 13.12 -16.28
C GLU A 231 16.06 13.30 -16.52
N LEU A 232 15.30 12.21 -16.61
CA LEU A 232 13.84 12.28 -16.70
C LEU A 232 13.26 12.98 -15.46
N GLY A 233 12.25 13.81 -15.68
CA GLY A 233 11.38 14.29 -14.60
C GLY A 233 10.59 13.13 -13.99
N LYS A 234 9.97 13.36 -12.82
CA LYS A 234 9.18 12.36 -12.10
C LYS A 234 8.16 11.64 -13.00
N GLY A 235 7.43 12.40 -13.82
CA GLY A 235 6.42 11.85 -14.73
C GLY A 235 6.99 10.90 -15.77
N GLY A 236 8.24 11.07 -16.18
CA GLY A 236 8.94 10.13 -17.06
C GLY A 236 9.47 8.91 -16.30
N ARG A 237 10.04 9.10 -15.11
CA ARG A 237 10.60 7.98 -14.33
C ARG A 237 9.55 7.00 -13.80
N VAL A 238 8.31 7.46 -13.56
CA VAL A 238 7.25 6.64 -12.94
C VAL A 238 6.92 5.37 -13.74
N THR A 239 7.15 5.37 -15.05
CA THR A 239 6.88 4.22 -15.93
C THR A 239 8.04 3.23 -16.03
N TYR A 240 9.23 3.56 -15.51
CA TYR A 240 10.40 2.67 -15.59
C TYR A 240 10.58 1.86 -14.32
N ASN A 241 10.77 0.55 -14.43
CA ASN A 241 11.08 -0.33 -13.32
C ASN A 241 12.60 -0.47 -13.17
N PRO A 242 13.20 0.11 -12.12
CA PRO A 242 14.65 0.10 -11.94
C PRO A 242 15.15 -1.23 -11.35
N PHE A 243 14.25 -2.08 -10.87
CA PHE A 243 14.61 -3.37 -10.26
C PHE A 243 14.77 -4.49 -11.29
N ILE A 244 14.26 -4.32 -12.50
CA ILE A 244 14.26 -5.41 -13.47
C ILE A 244 15.49 -5.35 -14.36
N ARG A 245 16.05 -6.53 -14.62
CA ARG A 245 17.05 -6.76 -15.66
C ARG A 245 16.61 -7.91 -16.56
N ALA A 246 17.20 -7.97 -17.76
CA ALA A 246 16.99 -9.11 -18.63
C ALA A 246 17.43 -10.41 -17.92
N ALA A 247 16.63 -11.46 -18.10
CA ALA A 247 16.96 -12.79 -17.60
C ALA A 247 18.15 -13.36 -18.37
N ASN A 248 19.00 -14.11 -17.68
CA ASN A 248 20.12 -14.85 -18.25
C ASN A 248 19.99 -16.37 -17.96
N ALA A 249 20.97 -17.17 -18.40
CA ALA A 249 20.92 -18.63 -18.28
C ALA A 249 21.05 -19.15 -16.83
N ASP A 250 21.54 -18.32 -15.90
CA ASP A 250 21.74 -18.68 -14.49
C ASP A 250 20.50 -18.35 -13.64
N ASP A 251 19.55 -17.58 -14.18
CA ASP A 251 18.32 -17.23 -13.48
C ASP A 251 17.37 -18.44 -13.39
N ALA A 252 16.84 -18.67 -12.19
CA ALA A 252 15.89 -19.75 -11.96
C ALA A 252 14.58 -19.49 -12.74
N PRO A 253 14.05 -20.46 -13.52
CA PRO A 253 12.86 -20.23 -14.36
C PRO A 253 11.65 -19.71 -13.59
N GLU A 254 11.51 -20.08 -12.32
CA GLU A 254 10.40 -19.70 -11.46
C GLU A 254 10.38 -18.21 -11.08
N ILE A 255 11.49 -17.47 -11.20
CA ILE A 255 11.54 -16.02 -10.94
C ILE A 255 11.51 -15.17 -12.23
N VAL A 256 11.62 -15.79 -13.39
CA VAL A 256 11.60 -15.09 -14.69
C VAL A 256 10.17 -14.76 -15.09
N ARG A 257 9.91 -13.50 -15.42
CA ARG A 257 8.61 -13.02 -15.92
C ARG A 257 8.83 -12.19 -17.18
N ASN A 258 8.17 -12.58 -18.27
CA ASN A 258 8.25 -11.88 -19.56
C ASN A 258 9.70 -11.57 -20.04
N GLY A 259 10.66 -12.46 -19.73
CA GLY A 259 12.07 -12.31 -20.10
C GLY A 259 12.92 -11.47 -19.14
N TYR A 260 12.38 -11.08 -17.98
CA TYR A 260 13.05 -10.26 -16.97
C TYR A 260 12.99 -10.89 -15.58
N VAL A 261 13.87 -10.44 -14.71
CA VAL A 261 13.92 -10.81 -13.28
C VAL A 261 13.91 -9.54 -12.44
N PHE A 262 13.12 -9.52 -11.37
CA PHE A 262 13.20 -8.51 -10.31
C PHE A 262 14.45 -8.78 -9.47
N ASP A 263 15.44 -7.91 -9.53
CA ASP A 263 16.76 -8.11 -8.94
C ASP A 263 17.20 -6.88 -8.12
N CYS A 264 17.16 -7.05 -6.79
CA CYS A 264 17.55 -6.00 -5.85
C CYS A 264 19.06 -5.74 -5.81
N ALA A 265 19.90 -6.74 -6.11
CA ALA A 265 21.35 -6.59 -6.14
C ALA A 265 21.77 -5.79 -7.39
N TYR A 266 21.15 -6.11 -8.53
CA TYR A 266 21.28 -5.32 -9.76
C TYR A 266 20.84 -3.88 -9.55
N TYR A 267 19.65 -3.65 -8.98
CA TYR A 267 19.17 -2.30 -8.63
C TYR A 267 20.18 -1.52 -7.77
N GLN A 268 20.71 -2.16 -6.71
CA GLN A 268 21.66 -1.52 -5.81
C GLN A 268 22.95 -1.14 -6.53
N ALA A 269 23.54 -2.07 -7.28
CA ALA A 269 24.78 -1.85 -8.00
C ALA A 269 24.62 -0.79 -9.10
N ARG A 270 23.52 -0.88 -9.85
CA ARG A 270 23.21 0.00 -10.99
C ARG A 270 23.14 1.47 -10.61
N PHE A 271 22.56 1.79 -9.45
CA PHE A 271 22.38 3.16 -8.98
C PHE A 271 23.29 3.55 -7.81
N ASN A 272 24.26 2.69 -7.48
CA ASN A 272 25.21 2.89 -6.38
C ASN A 272 24.51 3.23 -5.04
N PHE A 273 23.47 2.46 -4.70
CA PHE A 273 22.74 2.65 -3.46
C PHE A 273 23.39 1.94 -2.28
N GLU A 274 23.17 2.49 -1.09
CA GLU A 274 23.45 1.78 0.15
C GLU A 274 22.45 0.65 0.35
N THR A 275 22.89 -0.42 1.00
CA THR A 275 22.00 -1.51 1.43
C THR A 275 20.98 -0.95 2.45
N PRO A 276 19.67 -1.17 2.24
CA PRO A 276 18.65 -0.77 3.22
C PRO A 276 18.75 -1.59 4.51
N ASP A 277 18.41 -0.98 5.64
CA ASP A 277 18.24 -1.70 6.90
C ASP A 277 16.81 -2.29 6.99
N VAL A 278 15.83 -1.55 6.44
CA VAL A 278 14.43 -1.96 6.35
C VAL A 278 13.90 -1.72 4.94
N VAL A 279 13.26 -2.74 4.37
CA VAL A 279 12.49 -2.66 3.12
C VAL A 279 11.01 -2.79 3.44
N ILE A 280 10.20 -1.86 2.95
CA ILE A 280 8.75 -1.87 3.10
C ILE A 280 8.13 -2.22 1.76
N ASN A 281 7.40 -3.33 1.68
CA ASN A 281 6.54 -3.67 0.55
C ASN A 281 5.09 -3.31 0.91
N ALA A 282 4.63 -2.17 0.41
CA ALA A 282 3.31 -1.59 0.67
C ALA A 282 2.36 -1.68 -0.54
N LEU A 283 2.45 -2.77 -1.32
CA LEU A 283 1.62 -3.02 -2.51
C LEU A 283 0.30 -3.75 -2.19
N GLY A 284 -0.65 -3.76 -3.13
CA GLY A 284 -1.91 -4.51 -3.02
C GLY A 284 -3.15 -3.69 -3.37
N THR A 285 -3.12 -2.36 -3.28
CA THR A 285 -4.30 -1.52 -3.57
C THR A 285 -4.68 -1.61 -5.04
N ASN A 286 -3.68 -1.54 -5.93
CA ASN A 286 -3.92 -1.64 -7.37
C ASN A 286 -4.18 -3.09 -7.80
N ASP A 287 -3.59 -4.09 -7.15
CA ASP A 287 -3.92 -5.50 -7.38
C ASP A 287 -5.42 -5.75 -7.16
N ALA A 288 -6.01 -5.12 -6.14
CA ALA A 288 -7.43 -5.23 -5.86
C ALA A 288 -8.33 -4.62 -6.96
N ARG A 289 -7.82 -3.61 -7.67
CA ARG A 289 -8.50 -2.90 -8.76
C ARG A 289 -8.31 -3.60 -10.10
N ASP A 290 -7.09 -4.05 -10.39
CA ASP A 290 -6.64 -4.42 -11.73
C ASP A 290 -6.67 -5.94 -11.97
N ARG A 291 -6.61 -6.75 -10.90
CA ARG A 291 -6.67 -8.21 -11.05
C ARG A 291 -8.10 -8.72 -10.94
N ALA A 292 -8.42 -9.72 -11.76
CA ALA A 292 -9.64 -10.48 -11.60
C ALA A 292 -9.69 -11.10 -10.20
N THR A 293 -10.87 -11.07 -9.57
CA THR A 293 -11.07 -11.61 -8.21
C THR A 293 -10.72 -13.09 -8.10
N SER A 294 -10.78 -13.84 -9.21
CA SER A 294 -10.40 -15.26 -9.29
C SER A 294 -8.89 -15.48 -9.34
N LYS A 295 -8.09 -14.47 -9.67
CA LYS A 295 -6.62 -14.56 -9.89
C LYS A 295 -5.81 -13.76 -8.88
N VAL A 296 -6.41 -12.76 -8.24
CA VAL A 296 -5.69 -11.83 -7.35
C VAL A 296 -4.93 -12.50 -6.22
N TYR A 297 -5.42 -13.63 -5.69
CA TYR A 297 -4.69 -14.42 -4.68
C TYR A 297 -3.37 -14.95 -5.27
N ASP A 298 -3.44 -15.68 -6.38
CA ASP A 298 -2.28 -16.33 -7.00
C ASP A 298 -1.27 -15.29 -7.47
N CYS A 299 -1.73 -14.18 -8.06
CA CYS A 299 -0.86 -13.09 -8.51
C CYS A 299 -0.07 -12.49 -7.35
N VAL A 300 -0.75 -12.09 -6.25
CA VAL A 300 -0.05 -11.48 -5.11
C VAL A 300 0.86 -12.49 -4.42
N TYR A 301 0.41 -13.74 -4.26
CA TYR A 301 1.21 -14.79 -3.64
C TYR A 301 2.54 -15.00 -4.40
N ASP A 302 2.46 -15.19 -5.73
CA ASP A 302 3.62 -15.42 -6.59
C ASP A 302 4.55 -14.19 -6.61
N ASN A 303 4.00 -12.99 -6.79
CA ASN A 303 4.81 -11.77 -6.83
C ASN A 303 5.49 -11.46 -5.50
N ASP A 304 4.79 -11.62 -4.37
CA ASP A 304 5.40 -11.40 -3.05
C ASP A 304 6.51 -12.43 -2.77
N ARG A 305 6.38 -13.68 -3.25
CA ARG A 305 7.47 -14.67 -3.14
C ARG A 305 8.71 -14.24 -3.90
N ILE A 306 8.55 -13.74 -5.12
CA ILE A 306 9.68 -13.21 -5.91
C ILE A 306 10.27 -12.00 -5.21
N ILE A 307 9.46 -10.98 -4.90
CA ILE A 307 9.95 -9.73 -4.32
C ILE A 307 10.73 -10.00 -3.03
N HIS A 308 10.18 -10.76 -2.10
CA HIS A 308 10.83 -10.99 -0.80
C HIS A 308 12.06 -11.92 -0.90
N SER A 309 12.03 -12.96 -1.74
CA SER A 309 13.20 -13.83 -1.92
C SER A 309 14.37 -13.09 -2.59
N GLN A 310 14.08 -12.19 -3.54
CA GLN A 310 15.09 -11.37 -4.21
C GLN A 310 15.64 -10.27 -3.31
N ILE A 311 14.80 -9.67 -2.45
CA ILE A 311 15.27 -8.80 -1.37
C ILE A 311 16.21 -9.56 -0.43
N ARG A 312 15.83 -10.76 0.03
CA ARG A 312 16.66 -11.57 0.93
C ARG A 312 17.99 -11.98 0.29
N SER A 313 17.97 -12.33 -0.99
CA SER A 313 19.18 -12.67 -1.76
C SER A 313 20.16 -11.50 -1.84
N ALA A 314 19.66 -10.30 -2.18
CA ALA A 314 20.50 -9.11 -2.29
C ALA A 314 20.95 -8.55 -0.94
N TRP A 315 20.06 -8.55 0.06
CA TRP A 315 20.25 -7.91 1.36
C TRP A 315 19.93 -8.87 2.52
N PRO A 316 20.82 -9.83 2.83
CA PRO A 316 20.55 -10.89 3.80
C PRO A 316 20.22 -10.43 5.21
N ASN A 317 20.60 -9.19 5.57
CA ASN A 317 20.36 -8.61 6.90
C ASN A 317 19.24 -7.56 6.92
N ALA A 318 18.68 -7.19 5.76
CA ALA A 318 17.57 -6.26 5.72
C ALA A 318 16.32 -6.90 6.31
N ARG A 319 15.58 -6.14 7.12
CA ARG A 319 14.25 -6.55 7.58
C ARG A 319 13.21 -6.14 6.53
N ILE A 320 12.21 -6.99 6.34
CA ILE A 320 11.13 -6.75 5.39
C ILE A 320 9.84 -6.54 6.16
N ILE A 321 9.14 -5.45 5.86
CA ILE A 321 7.78 -5.21 6.35
C ILE A 321 6.84 -5.32 5.15
N ARG A 322 5.98 -6.32 5.18
CA ARG A 322 4.92 -6.50 4.19
C ARG A 322 3.59 -6.01 4.74
N THR A 323 2.94 -5.10 4.03
CA THR A 323 1.68 -4.50 4.49
C THR A 323 0.89 -3.87 3.36
N LEU A 324 -0.34 -3.45 3.64
CA LEU A 324 -1.12 -2.57 2.78
C LEU A 324 -2.02 -1.68 3.67
N PRO A 325 -2.44 -0.51 3.19
CA PRO A 325 -3.37 0.34 3.91
C PRO A 325 -4.79 -0.21 3.85
N SER A 326 -5.65 0.33 4.72
CA SER A 326 -7.10 0.14 4.59
C SER A 326 -7.68 1.01 3.47
N THR A 327 -8.98 0.86 3.23
CA THR A 327 -9.74 1.68 2.28
C THR A 327 -11.03 2.13 2.92
N ALA A 328 -11.57 3.27 2.50
CA ALA A 328 -12.76 3.86 3.11
C ALA A 328 -13.93 2.86 3.14
N VAL A 329 -14.76 2.90 4.18
CA VAL A 329 -16.02 2.15 4.23
C VAL A 329 -17.02 2.80 3.29
N SER A 330 -17.46 2.04 2.30
CA SER A 330 -18.54 2.39 1.37
C SER A 330 -19.02 1.13 0.66
N SER A 331 -20.22 1.16 0.07
CA SER A 331 -20.79 -0.03 -0.59
C SER A 331 -19.89 -0.60 -1.70
N SER A 332 -19.24 0.26 -2.49
CA SER A 332 -18.33 -0.18 -3.57
C SER A 332 -17.04 -0.77 -3.00
N ARG A 333 -16.46 -0.13 -1.98
CA ARG A 333 -15.22 -0.61 -1.34
C ARG A 333 -15.44 -1.84 -0.47
N ASN A 334 -16.62 -2.03 0.13
CA ASN A 334 -16.96 -3.24 0.89
C ASN A 334 -17.03 -4.48 -0.03
N LYS A 335 -17.52 -4.32 -1.27
CA LYS A 335 -17.45 -5.37 -2.30
C LYS A 335 -16.01 -5.71 -2.64
N LEU A 336 -15.18 -4.71 -2.97
CA LEU A 336 -13.76 -4.94 -3.27
C LEU A 336 -13.00 -5.51 -2.06
N TRP A 337 -13.36 -5.10 -0.85
CA TRP A 337 -12.78 -5.63 0.37
C TRP A 337 -13.01 -7.14 0.50
N THR A 338 -14.27 -7.54 0.37
CA THR A 338 -14.72 -8.93 0.48
C THR A 338 -14.09 -9.82 -0.61
N TYR A 339 -14.09 -9.34 -1.85
CA TYR A 339 -13.73 -10.18 -3.01
C TYR A 339 -12.26 -10.09 -3.44
N SER A 340 -11.58 -8.99 -3.12
CA SER A 340 -10.18 -8.76 -3.51
C SER A 340 -9.26 -8.58 -2.29
N TYR A 341 -9.46 -7.57 -1.43
CA TYR A 341 -8.52 -7.30 -0.32
C TYR A 341 -8.39 -8.50 0.62
N ALA A 342 -9.49 -9.16 0.96
CA ALA A 342 -9.46 -10.35 1.80
C ALA A 342 -8.62 -11.48 1.18
N LYS A 343 -8.59 -11.60 -0.15
CA LYS A 343 -7.74 -12.57 -0.85
C LYS A 343 -6.29 -12.12 -0.87
N ILE A 344 -6.03 -10.84 -1.11
CA ILE A 344 -4.69 -10.24 -1.08
C ILE A 344 -4.05 -10.41 0.30
N ILE A 345 -4.77 -10.08 1.38
CA ILE A 345 -4.29 -10.25 2.75
C ILE A 345 -3.98 -11.73 3.02
N ARG A 346 -4.82 -12.66 2.60
CA ARG A 346 -4.53 -14.09 2.73
C ARG A 346 -3.29 -14.52 1.93
N ALA A 347 -3.11 -14.00 0.72
CA ALA A 347 -1.95 -14.28 -0.13
C ALA A 347 -0.65 -13.76 0.50
N ILE A 348 -0.67 -12.54 1.05
CA ILE A 348 0.45 -11.95 1.80
C ILE A 348 0.85 -12.86 2.96
N ARG A 349 -0.12 -13.29 3.77
CA ARG A 349 0.12 -14.14 4.94
C ARG A 349 0.63 -15.52 4.54
N ALA A 350 0.06 -16.11 3.50
CA ALA A 350 0.49 -17.39 2.96
C ALA A 350 1.92 -17.32 2.41
N SER A 351 2.23 -16.29 1.63
CA SER A 351 3.57 -16.07 1.07
C SER A 351 4.61 -15.90 2.19
N ALA A 352 4.33 -15.06 3.18
CA ALA A 352 5.24 -14.89 4.32
C ALA A 352 5.45 -16.19 5.11
N LYS A 353 4.37 -16.95 5.36
CA LYS A 353 4.44 -18.25 6.02
C LYS A 353 5.28 -19.27 5.23
N ASP A 354 5.07 -19.36 3.93
CA ASP A 354 5.74 -20.36 3.09
C ASP A 354 7.21 -20.02 2.82
N LEU A 355 7.56 -18.73 2.79
CA LEU A 355 8.96 -18.29 2.77
C LEU A 355 9.66 -18.57 4.11
N ALA A 356 8.92 -18.49 5.22
CA ALA A 356 9.43 -18.68 6.57
C ALA A 356 10.68 -17.82 6.86
N ASP A 357 10.77 -16.64 6.26
CA ASP A 357 11.88 -15.71 6.43
C ASP A 357 11.80 -15.06 7.82
N PRO A 358 12.79 -15.27 8.71
CA PRO A 358 12.74 -14.79 10.08
C PRO A 358 12.81 -13.26 10.22
N LEU A 359 13.20 -12.58 9.15
CA LEU A 359 13.31 -11.12 9.09
C LEU A 359 12.18 -10.49 8.24
N LEU A 360 11.17 -11.27 7.85
CA LEU A 360 9.95 -10.79 7.19
C LEU A 360 8.79 -10.71 8.20
N THR A 361 8.27 -9.51 8.41
CA THR A 361 7.08 -9.27 9.24
C THR A 361 5.90 -8.81 8.38
N VAL A 362 4.73 -9.43 8.57
CA VAL A 362 3.47 -8.92 8.05
C VAL A 362 2.86 -7.97 9.08
N ALA A 363 2.79 -6.67 8.76
CA ALA A 363 2.20 -5.66 9.63
C ALA A 363 0.71 -5.47 9.28
N PRO A 364 -0.25 -5.66 10.21
CA PRO A 364 -1.68 -5.61 9.94
C PRO A 364 -2.24 -4.17 9.82
N LEU A 365 -1.51 -3.28 9.14
CA LEU A 365 -1.87 -1.86 9.06
C LEU A 365 -3.19 -1.60 8.31
N TRP A 366 -3.67 -2.55 7.52
CA TRP A 366 -5.03 -2.53 6.93
C TRP A 366 -6.14 -2.52 7.99
N ALA A 367 -5.84 -2.99 9.20
CA ALA A 367 -6.71 -2.98 10.36
C ALA A 367 -6.25 -1.95 11.42
N MET A 368 -5.22 -1.15 11.15
CA MET A 368 -4.75 -0.06 12.02
C MET A 368 -4.88 1.33 11.38
N THR A 369 -5.51 1.40 10.20
CA THR A 369 -5.86 2.65 9.52
C THR A 369 -7.35 2.90 9.66
N ASN A 370 -7.75 4.13 9.97
CA ASN A 370 -9.16 4.49 10.12
C ASN A 370 -9.89 4.39 8.77
N PRO A 371 -10.89 3.49 8.62
CA PRO A 371 -11.61 3.35 7.36
C PRO A 371 -12.86 4.26 7.30
N GLU A 372 -13.21 4.96 8.38
CA GLU A 372 -14.43 5.80 8.49
C GLU A 372 -14.16 7.30 8.29
N GLY A 373 -12.91 7.72 8.22
CA GLY A 373 -12.54 9.13 8.07
C GLY A 373 -11.19 9.29 7.39
N GLY A 374 -10.79 10.53 7.10
CA GLY A 374 -9.51 10.83 6.44
C GLY A 374 -9.42 10.32 5.00
N TYR A 375 -10.49 10.57 4.25
CA TYR A 375 -10.55 10.38 2.80
C TYR A 375 -11.19 11.64 2.20
N ASP A 376 -11.00 11.85 0.91
CA ASP A 376 -11.48 13.08 0.27
C ASP A 376 -13.01 13.13 0.34
N MET A 377 -13.52 14.26 0.85
CA MET A 377 -14.95 14.54 0.92
C MET A 377 -15.47 14.94 -0.47
N PRO A 378 -16.76 14.71 -0.77
CA PRO A 378 -17.33 15.17 -2.02
C PRO A 378 -17.36 16.70 -2.07
N SER A 379 -17.11 17.28 -3.25
CA SER A 379 -17.25 18.72 -3.49
C SER A 379 -18.74 19.11 -3.62
N LEU A 380 -19.47 19.07 -2.50
CA LEU A 380 -20.88 19.42 -2.41
C LEU A 380 -21.08 20.55 -1.38
N GLU A 381 -22.08 21.39 -1.62
CA GLU A 381 -22.47 22.43 -0.67
C GLU A 381 -23.09 21.81 0.59
N PRO A 382 -22.84 22.38 1.78
CA PRO A 382 -23.53 21.98 3.00
C PRO A 382 -25.04 22.16 2.90
N GLY A 383 -25.79 21.24 3.52
CA GLY A 383 -27.22 21.38 3.72
C GLY A 383 -27.60 22.50 4.69
N ALA A 384 -28.90 22.68 4.92
CA ALA A 384 -29.42 23.70 5.84
C ALA A 384 -28.97 23.48 7.30
N ASP A 385 -28.59 22.26 7.66
CA ASP A 385 -28.02 21.87 8.96
C ASP A 385 -26.49 22.04 9.04
N GLY A 386 -25.85 22.50 7.96
CA GLY A 386 -24.40 22.66 7.85
C GLY A 386 -23.65 21.39 7.51
N PHE A 387 -24.32 20.25 7.28
CA PHE A 387 -23.67 18.99 6.92
C PHE A 387 -23.63 18.77 5.42
N VAL A 388 -22.50 18.28 4.92
CA VAL A 388 -22.40 17.76 3.55
C VAL A 388 -22.90 16.32 3.56
N THR A 389 -24.00 16.05 2.85
CA THR A 389 -24.51 14.68 2.66
C THR A 389 -23.93 14.09 1.39
N GLY A 390 -23.21 12.98 1.50
CA GLY A 390 -22.62 12.31 0.34
C GLY A 390 -21.79 11.09 0.73
N ASN A 391 -20.90 10.69 -0.19
CA ASN A 391 -19.95 9.61 0.00
C ASN A 391 -18.55 10.13 -0.39
N TRP A 392 -17.51 9.38 -0.07
CA TRP A 392 -16.12 9.76 -0.35
C TRP A 392 -15.88 10.07 -1.84
N GLY A 393 -15.25 11.21 -2.12
CA GLY A 393 -14.79 11.60 -3.45
C GLY A 393 -13.64 10.71 -3.94
N ASP A 394 -12.73 10.35 -3.02
CA ASP A 394 -11.67 9.36 -3.25
C ASP A 394 -11.64 8.34 -2.10
N PRO A 395 -12.37 7.20 -2.24
CA PRO A 395 -12.39 6.18 -1.19
C PRO A 395 -11.16 5.27 -1.19
N ILE A 396 -10.21 5.48 -2.12
CA ILE A 396 -9.04 4.62 -2.32
C ILE A 396 -7.85 5.16 -1.54
N HIS A 397 -7.56 6.46 -1.71
CA HIS A 397 -6.37 7.08 -1.14
C HIS A 397 -6.69 7.73 0.21
N PRO A 398 -6.11 7.25 1.32
CA PRO A 398 -6.18 7.98 2.58
C PRO A 398 -5.59 9.38 2.40
N SER A 399 -6.24 10.38 2.99
CA SER A 399 -5.80 11.77 3.03
C SER A 399 -5.91 12.32 4.45
N GLY A 400 -5.22 13.43 4.72
CA GLY A 400 -5.23 14.08 6.03
C GLY A 400 -5.00 13.11 7.19
N ALA A 401 -5.91 13.09 8.16
CA ALA A 401 -5.76 12.33 9.40
C ALA A 401 -5.52 10.82 9.20
N SER A 402 -6.13 10.17 8.21
CA SER A 402 -5.94 8.72 8.02
C SER A 402 -4.65 8.38 7.31
N GLN A 403 -4.17 9.26 6.43
CA GLN A 403 -2.84 9.12 5.84
C GLN A 403 -1.76 9.27 6.90
N HIS A 404 -1.86 10.32 7.74
CA HIS A 404 -0.98 10.49 8.90
C HIS A 404 -1.09 9.31 9.87
N GLY A 405 -2.31 8.85 10.17
CA GLY A 405 -2.55 7.70 11.03
C GLY A 405 -1.91 6.41 10.52
N TYR A 406 -1.99 6.14 9.22
CA TYR A 406 -1.36 4.97 8.59
C TYR A 406 0.16 4.97 8.77
N TYR A 407 0.84 6.07 8.45
CA TYR A 407 2.30 6.16 8.58
C TYR A 407 2.76 6.29 10.04
N LYS A 408 1.95 6.91 10.92
CA LYS A 408 2.19 6.90 12.36
C LYS A 408 2.10 5.49 12.94
N ALA A 409 1.13 4.69 12.51
CA ALA A 409 1.02 3.28 12.90
C ALA A 409 2.15 2.41 12.29
N MET A 410 2.66 2.76 11.11
CA MET A 410 3.76 2.06 10.45
C MET A 410 5.12 2.31 11.12
N ALA A 411 5.39 3.54 11.59
CA ALA A 411 6.70 3.92 12.12
C ALA A 411 7.22 3.01 13.26
N PRO A 412 6.40 2.58 14.24
CA PRO A 412 6.82 1.60 15.22
C PRO A 412 7.22 0.24 14.64
N PHE A 413 6.56 -0.25 13.58
CA PHE A 413 7.00 -1.51 12.96
C PHE A 413 8.40 -1.36 12.35
N VAL A 414 8.65 -0.22 11.69
CA VAL A 414 9.97 0.09 11.11
C VAL A 414 11.04 0.26 12.19
N GLY A 415 10.73 0.98 13.27
CA GLY A 415 11.64 1.15 14.40
C GLY A 415 11.93 -0.18 15.11
N ALA A 416 10.91 -1.00 15.33
CA ALA A 416 11.07 -2.34 15.91
C ALA A 416 11.93 -3.25 15.02
N ALA A 417 11.72 -3.22 13.70
CA ALA A 417 12.53 -3.96 12.74
C ALA A 417 14.00 -3.54 12.79
N ALA A 418 14.28 -2.24 12.81
CA ALA A 418 15.64 -1.72 12.87
C ALA A 418 16.37 -2.07 14.18
N LEU A 419 15.62 -2.24 15.26
CA LEU A 419 16.14 -2.69 16.56
C LEU A 419 16.18 -4.22 16.71
N GLY A 420 15.80 -4.99 15.68
CA GLY A 420 15.74 -6.46 15.73
C GLY A 420 14.67 -7.01 16.68
N MET A 421 13.65 -6.21 17.01
CA MET A 421 12.58 -6.58 17.96
C MET A 421 11.46 -7.39 17.32
N LEU A 422 11.42 -7.46 15.98
CA LEU A 422 10.44 -8.23 15.20
C LEU A 422 11.00 -9.56 14.66
N ASP A 423 12.30 -9.78 14.80
CA ASP A 423 12.96 -10.97 14.29
C ASP A 423 12.36 -12.20 15.00
N SER A 424 11.88 -13.20 14.23
CA SER A 424 11.34 -14.41 14.84
C SER A 424 12.47 -15.20 15.50
N LYS A 425 12.22 -15.68 16.72
CA LYS A 425 13.15 -16.50 17.49
C LYS A 425 13.07 -17.97 17.12
#